data_AF-A0A511XFP5-F1
#
_entry.id   AF-A0A511XFP5-F1
#
_cell.length_a   1.000
_cell.length_b   1.000
_cell.length_c   1.000
_cell.angle_alpha   90.00
_cell.angle_beta   90.00
_cell.angle_gamma   90.00
#
_symmetry.space_group_name_H-M   'P 1'
#
loop_
_entity.id
_entity.type
_entity.pdbx_description
1 polymer ?
#
loop_
_entity_poly.entity_id
_entity_poly.type
_entity_poly.pdbx_seq_one_letter_code
_entity_poly.pdbx_strand_id
1 'polypeptide(L)' 'MSDVPEQMLALNMPVDLIGPHYSVDDAARAARTIGYEVLISPGHRFHRDYITSEILTEKTL' A
#
# COMPACT_ATOMS: atom_id res chain seq x y z
N MET A 1 14.63 -11.28 13.37
CA MET A 1 15.14 -11.42 11.99
C MET A 1 13.99 -11.04 11.06
N SER A 2 14.27 -10.34 9.97
CA SER A 2 13.26 -10.04 8.94
C SER A 2 13.18 -11.22 7.98
N ASP A 3 11.99 -11.55 7.49
CA ASP A 3 11.80 -12.56 6.43
C ASP A 3 12.03 -11.99 5.02
N VAL A 4 12.49 -10.74 4.92
CA VAL A 4 12.82 -10.09 3.64
C VAL A 4 14.25 -10.42 3.25
N PRO A 5 14.50 -10.95 2.02
CA PRO A 5 15.85 -11.20 1.52
C PRO A 5 16.71 -9.92 1.53
N GLU A 6 17.95 -10.02 2.00
CA GLU A 6 18.86 -8.87 2.14
C GLU A 6 19.13 -8.15 0.81
N GLN A 7 19.14 -8.89 -0.30
CA GLN A 7 19.38 -8.35 -1.64
C GLN A 7 18.24 -7.42 -2.11
N MET A 8 17.08 -7.50 -1.46
CA MET A 8 15.90 -6.71 -1.78
C MET A 8 15.74 -5.50 -0.86
N LEU A 9 16.62 -5.32 0.13
CA LEU A 9 16.55 -4.20 1.08
C LEU A 9 17.42 -3.03 0.63
N ALA A 10 16.82 -1.85 0.55
CA ALA A 10 17.52 -0.58 0.35
C ALA A 10 17.02 0.48 1.34
N LEU A 11 17.89 1.43 1.71
CA LEU A 11 17.50 2.56 2.56
C LEU A 11 16.43 3.39 1.83
N ASN A 12 15.39 3.82 2.56
CA ASN A 12 14.23 4.56 2.03
C ASN A 12 13.43 3.81 0.97
N MET A 13 13.52 2.47 0.92
CA MET A 13 12.70 1.68 0.03
C MET A 13 11.22 1.75 0.46
N PRO A 14 10.29 2.13 -0.43
CA PRO A 14 8.87 2.10 -0.15
C PRO A 14 8.36 0.65 -0.07
N VAL A 15 7.32 0.43 0.71
CA VAL A 15 6.60 -0.85 0.81
C VAL A 15 5.13 -0.60 0.53
N ASP A 16 4.58 -1.36 -0.41
CA ASP A 16 3.15 -1.34 -0.70
C ASP A 16 2.41 -2.27 0.26
N LEU A 17 1.63 -1.70 1.17
CA LEU A 17 0.75 -2.47 2.05
C LEU A 17 -0.53 -2.94 1.36
N ILE A 18 -0.92 -2.24 0.29
CA ILE A 18 -2.04 -2.59 -0.60
C ILE A 18 -1.60 -2.20 -2.01
N GLY A 19 -1.59 -3.14 -2.94
CA GLY A 19 -1.09 -2.91 -4.29
C GLY A 19 -1.42 -4.06 -5.25
N PRO A 20 -0.85 -4.07 -6.46
CA PRO A 20 -1.15 -5.08 -7.49
C PRO A 20 -0.91 -6.53 -7.06
N HIS A 21 0.03 -6.75 -6.13
CA HIS A 21 0.42 -8.07 -5.65
C HIS A 21 -0.22 -8.46 -4.31
N TYR A 22 -0.85 -7.52 -3.61
CA TYR A 22 -1.52 -7.75 -2.34
C TYR A 22 -2.74 -6.85 -2.26
N SER A 23 -3.91 -7.42 -2.56
CA SER A 23 -5.14 -6.65 -2.71
C SER A 23 -5.71 -6.20 -1.37
N VAL A 24 -6.66 -5.26 -1.41
CA VAL A 24 -7.39 -4.84 -0.21
C VAL A 24 -8.16 -6.00 0.42
N ASP A 25 -8.64 -6.95 -0.37
CA ASP A 25 -9.34 -8.14 0.11
C ASP A 25 -8.39 -9.13 0.78
N ASP A 26 -7.13 -9.19 0.34
CA ASP A 26 -6.11 -10.00 1.00
C ASP A 26 -5.77 -9.45 2.39
N ALA A 27 -5.62 -8.12 2.49
CA ALA A 27 -5.46 -7.43 3.77
C ALA A 27 -6.66 -7.67 4.69
N ALA A 28 -7.88 -7.56 4.16
CA ALA A 28 -9.11 -7.78 4.91
C ALA A 28 -9.22 -9.22 5.44
N ARG A 29 -8.87 -10.21 4.62
CA ARG A 29 -8.86 -11.63 5.01
C ARG A 29 -7.86 -11.88 6.14
N ALA A 30 -6.67 -11.31 6.07
CA ALA A 30 -5.66 -11.41 7.13
C ALA A 30 -6.13 -10.76 8.44
N ALA A 31 -6.81 -9.62 8.35
CA ALA A 31 -7.40 -8.91 9.49
C ALA A 31 -8.73 -9.50 9.98
N ARG A 32 -9.28 -10.51 9.29
CA ARG A 32 -10.61 -11.11 9.54
C ARG A 32 -11.76 -10.08 9.51
N THR A 33 -11.71 -9.20 8.51
CA THR A 33 -12.75 -8.21 8.22
C THR A 33 -13.03 -8.14 6.70
N ILE A 34 -13.73 -7.11 6.25
CA ILE A 34 -14.03 -6.78 4.85
C ILE A 34 -13.17 -5.61 4.35
N GLY A 35 -12.96 -5.53 3.04
CA GLY A 35 -12.11 -4.50 2.43
C GLY A 35 -12.53 -3.06 2.75
N TYR A 36 -13.83 -2.81 2.89
CA TYR A 36 -14.34 -1.49 3.28
C TYR A 36 -13.81 -1.04 4.64
N GLU A 37 -13.82 -1.93 5.64
CA GLU A 37 -13.30 -1.62 6.97
C GLU A 37 -11.80 -1.30 6.91
N VAL A 38 -11.03 -2.03 6.09
CA VAL A 38 -9.60 -1.75 5.86
C VAL A 38 -9.38 -0.36 5.28
N LEU A 39 -10.27 0.14 4.41
CA LEU A 39 -10.12 1.45 3.78
C LEU A 39 -10.54 2.63 4.68
N ILE A 40 -11.44 2.39 5.65
CA ILE A 40 -11.89 3.45 6.59
C ILE A 40 -11.11 3.45 7.91
N SER A 41 -10.47 2.34 8.28
CA SER A 41 -9.68 2.19 9.51
C SER A 41 -8.44 3.10 9.60
N PRO A 42 -7.75 3.48 8.51
CA PRO A 42 -6.61 4.39 8.57
C PRO A 42 -7.04 5.74 9.14
N GLY A 43 -6.58 6.03 10.36
CA GLY A 43 -6.87 7.29 11.04
C GLY A 43 -6.12 8.48 10.44
N HIS A 44 -6.20 9.63 11.11
CA HIS A 44 -5.65 10.92 10.65
C HIS A 44 -4.12 10.92 10.39
N ARG A 45 -3.38 9.92 10.86
CA ARG A 45 -1.92 9.83 10.63
C ARG A 45 -1.55 9.41 9.20
N PHE A 46 -2.51 8.94 8.42
CA PHE A 46 -2.30 8.56 7.03
C PHE A 46 -2.51 9.77 6.12
N HIS A 47 -1.49 10.12 5.36
CA HIS A 47 -1.59 11.10 4.29
C HIS A 47 -2.38 10.52 3.12
N ARG A 48 -3.23 11.34 2.50
CA ARG A 48 -3.99 10.97 1.29
C ARG A 48 -3.55 11.85 0.14
N ASP A 49 -2.77 11.26 -0.75
CA ASP A 49 -2.40 11.89 -2.01
C ASP A 49 -3.51 11.65 -3.04
N TYR A 50 -4.21 12.71 -3.43
CA TYR A 50 -5.23 12.66 -4.46
C TYR A 50 -4.59 12.90 -5.83
N ILE A 51 -4.43 11.83 -6.58
CA ILE A 51 -3.89 11.86 -7.95
C ILE A 51 -5.02 12.09 -8.95
N THR A 52 -4.95 13.20 -9.67
CA THR A 52 -5.79 13.44 -10.86
C THR A 52 -5.21 12.65 -12.04
N SER A 53 -6.10 12.23 -12.95
CA SER A 53 -5.78 11.54 -14.20
C SER A 53 -4.59 12.14 -14.97
N GLU A 54 -4.46 13.47 -14.99
CA GLU A 54 -3.36 14.16 -15.69
C GLU A 54 -1.96 13.85 -15.10
N ILE A 55 -1.85 13.63 -13.79
CA ILE A 55 -0.57 13.43 -13.07
C ILE A 55 -0.04 11.99 -13.24
N LEU A 56 -0.91 11.01 -13.50
CA LEU A 56 -0.49 9.62 -13.76
C LEU A 56 0.35 9.49 -15.04
N THR A 57 0.21 10.44 -15.98
CA THR A 57 0.95 10.48 -17.24
C THR A 57 2.43 10.83 -17.05
N GLU A 58 2.77 11.69 -16.07
CA GLU A 58 4.15 12.11 -15.81
C GLU A 58 4.94 11.11 -14.97
N LYS A 59 4.29 10.37 -14.06
CA LYS A 59 4.98 9.43 -13.15
C LYS A 59 5.39 8.10 -13.82
N THR A 60 5.13 7.97 -15.12
CA THR A 60 5.50 6.81 -15.95
C THR A 60 6.63 7.14 -16.96
N LEU A 61 7.16 8.39 -16.95
CA LEU A 61 8.29 8.83 -17.78
C LEU A 61 9.56 9.05 -16.95
#